data_AF-A0A7J8SZR1-F1
#
_entry.id   AF-A0A7J8SZR1-F1
#
_cell.length_a   1.000
_cell.length_b   1.000
_cell.length_c   1.000
_cell.angle_alpha   90.00
_cell.angle_beta   90.00
_cell.angle_gamma   90.00
#
_symmetry.space_group_name_H-M   'P 1'
#
loop_
_entity.id
_entity.type
_entity.pdbx_description
1 polymer ?
#
loop_
_entity_poly.entity_id
_entity_poly.type
_entity_poly.pdbx_seq_one_letter_code
_entity_poly.pdbx_strand_id
1 'polypeptide(L)'
;LLTNVERTRRGISHSSSCPICGYETEDILYVLRDCSAAKEVWAPVVPFDQQYRFFSGTLHEWLNDNLCSHFRLVGRWTTWSCLFRLVAWRIWKNRNIFVFQNISWPPTEIIKISFGWAQQYGISHMRFQQNDHISDPSASLMDSRVHLFTDGAVARDSEKASVGGVLRDQFGNWILEFNRFLGSYTRFEAKLWGILDGMLLLLSKGFKRGITVLRRVQRLLESEGAVVDSVCS
;
A
#
# COMPACT_ATOMS: atom_id res chain seq x y z
N LEU A 1 -9.26 -1.48 -8.66
CA LEU A 1 -10.39 -0.66 -9.15
C LEU A 1 -9.98 0.82 -9.14
N LEU A 2 -10.39 1.65 -10.10
CA LEU A 2 -10.12 3.10 -10.06
C LEU A 2 -11.06 3.80 -9.06
N THR A 3 -10.69 5.00 -8.62
CA THR A 3 -11.62 5.92 -7.93
C THR A 3 -12.70 6.36 -8.90
N ASN A 4 -13.87 6.77 -8.41
CA ASN A 4 -14.98 7.13 -9.30
C ASN A 4 -14.70 8.42 -10.10
N VAL A 5 -13.91 9.36 -9.57
CA VAL A 5 -13.37 10.48 -10.37
C VAL A 5 -12.63 9.98 -11.61
N GLU A 6 -11.74 9.00 -11.44
CA GLU A 6 -10.97 8.43 -12.56
C GLU A 6 -11.82 7.59 -13.51
N ARG A 7 -12.86 6.92 -13.01
CA ARG A 7 -13.80 6.18 -13.86
C ARG A 7 -14.61 7.13 -14.73
N THR A 8 -15.08 8.26 -14.18
CA THR A 8 -15.80 9.28 -14.92
C THR A 8 -14.91 9.94 -15.96
N ARG A 9 -13.68 10.31 -15.58
CA ARG A 9 -12.68 10.90 -16.50
C ARG A 9 -12.40 10.02 -17.72
N ARG A 10 -12.49 8.69 -17.56
CA ARG A 10 -12.24 7.69 -18.63
C ARG A 10 -13.51 7.22 -19.34
N GLY A 11 -14.67 7.79 -19.03
CA GLY A 11 -15.95 7.37 -19.61
C GLY A 11 -16.42 5.97 -19.19
N ILE A 12 -15.89 5.43 -18.08
CA ILE A 12 -16.24 4.11 -17.52
C ILE A 12 -17.44 4.22 -16.56
N SER A 13 -17.67 5.40 -15.97
CA SER A 13 -18.78 5.71 -15.05
C SER A 13 -19.42 7.04 -15.43
N HIS A 14 -20.69 7.20 -15.10
CA HIS A 14 -21.42 8.48 -15.24
C HIS A 14 -21.38 9.33 -13.97
N SER A 15 -20.90 8.77 -12.85
CA SER A 15 -20.85 9.44 -11.55
C SER A 15 -19.47 9.29 -10.91
N SER A 16 -18.96 10.42 -10.40
CA SER A 16 -17.76 10.52 -9.55
C SER A 16 -18.04 10.27 -8.07
N SER A 17 -19.31 10.09 -7.68
CA SER A 17 -19.71 10.04 -6.29
C SER A 17 -19.18 8.80 -5.57
N CYS A 18 -18.90 8.92 -4.28
CA CYS A 18 -18.49 7.80 -3.44
C CYS A 18 -19.67 6.81 -3.30
N PRO A 19 -19.48 5.53 -3.61
CA PRO A 19 -20.54 4.53 -3.53
C PRO A 19 -20.91 4.20 -2.07
N ILE A 20 -20.03 4.49 -1.12
CA ILE A 20 -20.24 4.17 0.30
C ILE A 20 -21.09 5.24 0.99
N CYS A 21 -20.70 6.52 0.85
CA CYS A 21 -21.33 7.62 1.58
C CYS A 21 -22.12 8.59 0.70
N GLY A 22 -22.07 8.45 -0.62
CA GLY A 22 -22.78 9.32 -1.57
C GLY A 22 -22.12 10.68 -1.85
N TYR A 23 -20.99 11.00 -1.23
CA TYR A 23 -20.29 12.28 -1.46
C TYR A 23 -19.90 12.46 -2.94
N GLU A 24 -20.04 13.67 -3.48
CA GLU A 24 -20.04 13.94 -4.93
C GLU A 24 -18.72 13.60 -5.65
N THR A 25 -17.59 13.70 -4.94
CA THR A 25 -16.26 13.51 -5.52
C THR A 25 -15.47 12.47 -4.73
N GLU A 26 -15.34 11.28 -5.31
CA GLU A 26 -14.50 10.22 -4.77
C GLU A 26 -13.12 10.23 -5.45
N ASP A 27 -12.19 11.03 -4.92
CA ASP A 27 -10.77 10.95 -5.28
C ASP A 27 -9.99 10.02 -4.33
N ILE A 28 -8.68 9.84 -4.58
CA ILE A 28 -7.86 8.89 -3.81
C ILE A 28 -7.72 9.29 -2.33
N LEU A 29 -7.56 10.58 -2.04
CA LEU A 29 -7.45 11.08 -0.67
C LEU A 29 -8.79 10.90 0.03
N TYR A 30 -9.89 11.14 -0.67
CA TYR A 30 -11.23 10.90 -0.17
C TYR A 30 -11.47 9.43 0.18
N VAL A 31 -11.18 8.50 -0.73
CA VAL A 31 -11.34 7.05 -0.44
C VAL A 31 -10.52 6.63 0.77
N LEU A 32 -9.27 7.08 0.85
CA LEU A 32 -8.33 6.61 1.85
C LEU A 32 -8.48 7.32 3.20
N ARG A 33 -9.01 8.55 3.24
CA ARG A 33 -8.98 9.41 4.43
C ARG A 33 -10.30 10.12 4.70
N ASP A 34 -10.89 10.81 3.72
CA ASP A 34 -11.94 11.80 4.00
C ASP A 34 -13.38 11.27 3.94
N CYS A 35 -13.59 10.10 3.33
CA CYS A 35 -14.83 9.34 3.36
C CYS A 35 -15.24 9.03 4.81
N SER A 36 -16.53 9.11 5.13
CA SER A 36 -17.04 8.81 6.48
C SER A 36 -16.62 7.42 6.97
N ALA A 37 -16.75 6.40 6.12
CA ALA A 37 -16.31 5.04 6.45
C ALA A 37 -14.79 4.93 6.69
N ALA A 38 -13.97 5.73 5.99
CA ALA A 38 -12.53 5.77 6.23
C ALA A 38 -12.21 6.49 7.54
N LYS A 39 -12.91 7.59 7.84
CA LYS A 39 -12.77 8.35 9.10
C LYS A 39 -13.11 7.50 10.32
N GLU A 40 -14.15 6.66 10.25
CA GLU A 40 -14.50 5.73 11.32
C GLU A 40 -13.37 4.72 11.63
N VAL A 41 -12.59 4.33 10.62
CA VAL A 41 -11.42 3.46 10.80
C VAL A 41 -10.24 4.26 11.39
N TRP A 42 -9.99 5.47 10.92
CA TRP A 42 -8.85 6.28 11.36
C TRP A 42 -8.99 6.89 12.74
N ALA A 43 -10.19 7.32 13.13
CA ALA A 43 -10.44 8.00 14.40
C ALA A 43 -9.87 7.26 15.65
N PRO A 44 -10.06 5.95 15.81
CA PRO A 44 -9.46 5.20 16.92
C PRO A 44 -8.00 4.79 16.71
N VAL A 45 -7.45 4.92 15.49
CA VAL A 45 -6.07 4.52 15.15
C VAL A 45 -5.09 5.68 15.30
N VAL A 46 -5.50 6.88 14.88
CA VAL A 46 -4.68 8.09 14.91
C VAL A 46 -4.70 8.69 16.32
N PRO A 47 -3.54 8.95 16.94
CA PRO A 47 -3.46 9.65 18.23
C PRO A 47 -4.23 10.97 18.22
N PHE A 48 -4.96 11.26 19.30
CA PHE A 48 -5.87 12.41 19.38
C PHE A 48 -5.19 13.74 19.04
N ASP A 49 -3.97 13.94 19.54
CA ASP A 49 -3.12 15.12 19.31
C ASP A 49 -2.67 15.26 17.84
N GLN A 50 -2.71 14.18 17.06
CA GLN A 50 -2.30 14.17 15.65
C GLN A 50 -3.48 14.23 14.67
N GLN A 51 -4.73 14.08 15.13
CA GLN A 51 -5.89 13.99 14.25
C GLN A 51 -6.06 15.24 13.38
N TYR A 52 -5.87 16.44 13.94
CA TYR A 52 -5.96 17.68 13.17
C TYR A 52 -5.01 17.68 11.97
N ARG A 53 -3.72 17.37 12.20
CA ARG A 53 -2.71 17.30 11.13
C ARG A 53 -3.05 16.19 10.13
N PHE A 54 -3.49 15.02 10.63
CA PHE A 54 -3.82 13.88 9.80
C PHE A 54 -4.92 14.19 8.77
N PHE A 55 -5.97 14.90 9.18
CA PHE A 55 -7.13 15.21 8.32
C PHE A 55 -7.06 16.54 7.56
N SER A 56 -5.98 17.31 7.68
CA SER A 56 -5.86 18.64 7.05
C SER A 56 -4.88 18.72 5.87
N GLY A 57 -3.88 17.83 5.81
CA GLY A 57 -2.86 17.89 4.76
C GLY A 57 -3.37 17.55 3.35
N THR A 58 -2.61 17.95 2.34
CA THR A 58 -2.77 17.44 0.97
C THR A 58 -2.45 15.94 0.89
N LEU A 59 -2.80 15.28 -0.22
CA LEU A 59 -2.45 13.87 -0.43
C LEU A 59 -0.95 13.62 -0.27
N HIS A 60 -0.12 14.49 -0.84
CA HIS A 60 1.33 14.35 -0.81
C HIS A 60 1.88 14.47 0.63
N GLU A 61 1.48 15.52 1.35
CA GLU A 61 1.89 15.72 2.75
C GLU A 61 1.40 14.57 3.63
N TRP A 62 0.14 14.16 3.46
CA TRP A 62 -0.46 13.06 4.21
C TRP A 62 0.29 11.74 3.99
N LEU A 63 0.66 11.42 2.75
CA LEU A 63 1.46 10.23 2.46
C LEU A 63 2.87 10.35 3.04
N ASN A 64 3.55 11.48 2.85
CA ASN A 64 4.92 11.65 3.32
C ASN A 64 5.02 11.56 4.85
N ASP A 65 4.17 12.31 5.57
CA ASP A 65 4.16 12.35 7.03
C ASP A 65 3.94 10.97 7.66
N ASN A 66 3.06 10.18 7.06
CA ASN A 66 2.68 8.88 7.62
C ASN A 66 3.57 7.73 7.14
N LEU A 67 4.06 7.76 5.89
CA LEU A 67 4.92 6.70 5.36
C LEU A 67 6.35 6.79 5.88
N CYS A 68 6.88 7.99 6.10
CA CYS A 68 8.23 8.23 6.60
C CYS A 68 8.30 8.32 8.13
N SER A 69 7.18 8.20 8.83
CA SER A 69 7.17 8.20 10.29
C SER A 69 7.64 6.85 10.87
N HIS A 70 8.67 6.93 11.70
CA HIS A 70 9.34 5.79 12.32
C HIS A 70 9.05 5.64 13.82
N PHE A 71 8.15 6.44 14.39
CA PHE A 71 7.85 6.29 15.81
C PHE A 71 7.25 4.90 16.08
N ARG A 72 7.69 4.30 17.18
CA ARG A 72 7.19 3.02 17.66
C ARG A 72 5.93 3.26 18.45
N LEU A 73 4.91 2.44 18.20
CA LEU A 73 3.68 2.49 18.98
C LEU A 73 3.97 1.95 20.39
N VAL A 74 3.71 2.74 21.43
CA VAL A 74 4.03 2.40 22.82
C VAL A 74 3.41 1.04 23.19
N GLY A 75 4.23 0.16 23.78
CA GLY A 75 3.83 -1.20 24.17
C GLY A 75 3.64 -2.18 23.01
N ARG A 76 4.07 -1.84 21.78
CA ARG A 76 3.89 -2.69 20.60
C ARG A 76 5.15 -2.75 19.74
N TRP A 77 5.37 -3.91 19.14
CA TRP A 77 6.55 -4.22 18.32
C TRP A 77 6.45 -3.71 16.86
N THR A 78 5.61 -2.70 16.57
CA THR A 78 5.37 -2.19 15.20
C THR A 78 5.59 -0.69 15.10
N THR A 79 6.00 -0.21 13.92
CA THR A 79 6.07 1.23 13.60
C THR A 79 4.72 1.77 13.16
N TRP A 80 4.52 3.08 13.32
CA TRP A 80 3.37 3.79 12.77
C TRP A 80 3.23 3.61 11.25
N SER A 81 4.32 3.83 10.50
CA SER A 81 4.33 3.67 9.04
C SER A 81 3.89 2.29 8.56
N CYS A 82 4.19 1.22 9.31
CA CYS A 82 3.72 -0.12 8.97
C CYS A 82 2.20 -0.24 9.17
N LEU A 83 1.70 0.20 10.33
CA LEU A 83 0.28 0.19 10.64
C LEU A 83 -0.53 1.06 9.65
N PHE A 84 -0.06 2.28 9.39
CA PHE A 84 -0.68 3.20 8.45
C PHE A 84 -0.86 2.58 7.07
N ARG A 85 0.19 1.94 6.52
CA ARG A 85 0.11 1.26 5.22
C ARG A 85 -0.95 0.17 5.21
N LEU A 86 -1.00 -0.64 6.26
CA LEU A 86 -1.96 -1.73 6.39
C LEU A 86 -3.41 -1.22 6.49
N VAL A 87 -3.63 -0.18 7.30
CA VAL A 87 -4.97 0.42 7.48
C VAL A 87 -5.44 1.10 6.19
N ALA A 88 -4.61 1.94 5.56
CA ALA A 88 -4.94 2.59 4.29
C ALA A 88 -5.28 1.56 3.20
N TRP A 89 -4.49 0.48 3.12
CA TRP A 89 -4.77 -0.61 2.20
C TRP A 89 -6.08 -1.35 2.52
N ARG A 90 -6.38 -1.62 3.79
CA ARG A 90 -7.63 -2.28 4.18
C ARG A 90 -8.86 -1.42 3.89
N ILE A 91 -8.77 -0.09 4.08
CA ILE A 91 -9.83 0.85 3.71
C ILE A 91 -10.11 0.75 2.21
N TRP A 92 -9.05 0.83 1.38
CA TRP A 92 -9.18 0.66 -0.06
C TRP A 92 -9.80 -0.68 -0.46
N LYS A 93 -9.34 -1.78 0.16
CA LYS A 93 -9.88 -3.11 -0.07
C LYS A 93 -11.35 -3.21 0.32
N ASN A 94 -11.72 -2.66 1.46
CA ASN A 94 -13.10 -2.65 1.93
C ASN A 94 -14.01 -1.92 0.95
N ARG A 95 -13.58 -0.75 0.46
CA ARG A 95 -14.30 -0.01 -0.60
C ARG A 95 -14.48 -0.84 -1.86
N ASN A 96 -13.45 -1.56 -2.31
CA ASN A 96 -13.56 -2.37 -3.53
C ASN A 96 -14.50 -3.56 -3.35
N ILE A 97 -14.44 -4.26 -2.21
CA ILE A 97 -15.37 -5.35 -1.91
C ILE A 97 -16.81 -4.82 -1.86
N PHE A 98 -17.02 -3.64 -1.28
CA PHE A 98 -18.33 -3.00 -1.29
C PHE A 98 -18.82 -2.73 -2.72
N VAL A 99 -17.98 -2.17 -3.59
CA VAL A 99 -18.38 -1.89 -4.99
C VAL A 99 -18.73 -3.16 -5.77
N PHE A 100 -18.01 -4.27 -5.55
CA PHE A 100 -18.21 -5.49 -6.35
C PHE A 100 -19.23 -6.47 -5.77
N GLN A 101 -19.35 -6.50 -4.45
CA GLN A 101 -20.10 -7.54 -3.74
C GLN A 101 -21.15 -6.95 -2.79
N ASN A 102 -21.22 -5.62 -2.66
CA ASN A 102 -22.06 -4.93 -1.69
C ASN A 102 -21.84 -5.40 -0.24
N ILE A 103 -20.61 -5.83 0.07
CA ILE A 103 -20.18 -6.27 1.39
C ILE A 103 -19.26 -5.20 1.98
N SER A 104 -19.51 -4.80 3.23
CA SER A 104 -18.64 -3.90 3.98
C SER A 104 -18.22 -4.55 5.29
N TRP A 105 -16.94 -4.43 5.61
CA TRP A 105 -16.37 -4.86 6.87
C TRP A 105 -16.50 -3.73 7.90
N PRO A 106 -16.88 -4.04 9.15
CA PRO A 106 -16.99 -3.03 10.19
C PRO A 106 -15.60 -2.44 10.52
N PRO A 107 -15.52 -1.14 10.88
CA PRO A 107 -14.26 -0.48 11.19
C PRO A 107 -13.43 -1.22 12.24
N THR A 108 -14.08 -1.77 13.27
CA THR A 108 -13.44 -2.53 14.36
C THR A 108 -12.65 -3.75 13.85
N GLU A 109 -13.21 -4.51 12.89
CA GLU A 109 -12.53 -5.67 12.31
C GLU A 109 -11.38 -5.25 11.37
N ILE A 110 -11.57 -4.16 10.60
CA ILE A 110 -10.50 -3.57 9.79
C ILE A 110 -9.30 -3.20 10.67
N ILE A 111 -9.56 -2.52 11.78
CA ILE A 111 -8.54 -2.09 12.74
C ILE A 111 -7.85 -3.31 13.38
N LYS A 112 -8.63 -4.23 13.93
CA LYS A 112 -8.14 -5.43 14.61
C LYS A 112 -7.23 -6.27 13.72
N ILE A 113 -7.65 -6.52 12.47
CA ILE A 113 -6.85 -7.29 11.51
C ILE A 113 -5.59 -6.51 11.12
N SER A 114 -5.69 -5.21 10.88
CA SER A 114 -4.52 -4.38 10.54
C SER A 114 -3.47 -4.42 11.66
N PHE A 115 -3.90 -4.32 12.92
CA PHE A 115 -3.02 -4.44 14.08
C PHE A 115 -2.42 -5.83 14.22
N GLY A 116 -3.20 -6.90 14.07
CA GLY A 116 -2.70 -8.27 14.16
C GLY A 116 -1.60 -8.54 13.13
N TRP A 117 -1.79 -8.08 11.89
CA TRP A 117 -0.78 -8.21 10.84
C TRP A 117 0.45 -7.34 11.14
N ALA A 118 0.27 -6.08 11.56
CA ALA A 118 1.36 -5.18 11.91
C ALA A 118 2.26 -5.75 13.03
N GLN A 119 1.66 -6.35 14.06
CA GLN A 119 2.39 -6.99 15.15
C GLN A 119 3.18 -8.22 14.67
N GLN A 120 2.57 -9.07 13.82
CA GLN A 120 3.25 -10.23 13.26
C GLN A 120 4.49 -9.82 12.44
N TYR A 121 4.38 -8.77 11.62
CA TYR A 121 5.52 -8.23 10.88
C TYR A 121 6.61 -7.67 11.80
N GLY A 122 6.22 -6.97 12.87
CA GLY A 122 7.13 -6.48 13.90
C GLY A 122 7.94 -7.58 14.58
N ILE A 123 7.29 -8.68 14.94
CA ILE A 123 7.92 -9.85 15.57
C ILE A 123 8.85 -10.56 14.59
N SER A 124 8.42 -10.75 13.34
CA SER A 124 9.26 -11.35 12.29
C SER A 124 10.53 -10.54 12.04
N HIS A 125 10.45 -9.20 12.03
CA HIS A 125 11.62 -8.32 11.84
C HIS A 125 12.71 -8.53 12.89
N MET A 126 12.33 -8.72 14.17
CA MET A 126 13.32 -8.97 15.24
C MET A 126 13.99 -10.34 15.13
N ARG A 127 13.28 -11.38 14.67
CA ARG A 127 13.87 -12.70 14.43
C ARG A 127 14.97 -12.67 13.36
N PHE A 128 14.85 -11.76 12.39
CA PHE A 128 15.92 -11.53 11.41
C PHE A 128 17.08 -10.73 12.02
N GLN A 129 16.81 -9.65 12.78
CA GLN A 129 17.87 -8.85 13.40
C GLN A 129 18.70 -9.60 14.46
N GLN A 130 18.13 -10.59 15.16
CA GLN A 130 18.90 -11.42 16.11
C GLN A 130 19.77 -12.49 15.43
N ASN A 131 19.47 -12.87 14.19
CA ASN A 131 20.25 -13.85 13.43
C ASN A 131 21.42 -13.23 12.63
N ASP A 132 21.54 -11.89 12.60
CA ASP A 132 22.58 -11.17 11.86
C ASP A 132 23.96 -11.12 12.57
N HIS A 133 24.20 -11.96 13.58
CA HIS A 133 25.55 -12.12 14.17
C HIS A 133 26.46 -13.07 13.37
N ILE A 134 26.01 -13.56 12.21
CA ILE A 134 26.86 -14.22 11.22
C ILE A 134 27.07 -13.21 10.09
N SER A 135 28.30 -12.73 9.93
CA SER A 135 28.72 -11.73 8.95
C SER A 135 28.37 -12.16 7.51
N ASP A 136 27.19 -11.78 7.03
CA ASP A 136 26.76 -11.91 5.65
C ASP A 136 27.18 -10.65 4.87
N PRO A 137 27.79 -10.73 3.67
CA PRO A 137 28.20 -9.57 2.87
C PRO A 137 27.04 -8.62 2.47
N SER A 138 25.80 -8.98 2.77
CA SER A 138 24.57 -8.23 2.48
C SER A 138 24.39 -6.96 3.32
N ALA A 139 25.20 -6.72 4.35
CA ALA A 139 25.11 -5.52 5.18
C ALA A 139 25.30 -4.20 4.41
N SER A 140 25.98 -4.21 3.25
CA SER A 140 26.15 -3.00 2.42
C SER A 140 24.92 -2.65 1.54
N LEU A 141 23.98 -3.58 1.38
CA LEU A 141 22.76 -3.38 0.58
C LEU A 141 21.63 -2.67 1.36
N MET A 142 21.76 -2.56 2.69
CA MET A 142 20.72 -2.00 3.58
C MET A 142 20.46 -0.50 3.36
N ASP A 143 21.41 0.24 2.78
CA ASP A 143 21.27 1.65 2.38
C ASP A 143 21.28 1.85 0.84
N SER A 144 21.31 0.77 0.06
CA SER A 144 21.35 0.84 -1.40
C SER A 144 19.95 1.02 -2.00
N ARG A 145 19.84 1.81 -3.07
CA ARG A 145 18.59 2.00 -3.83
C ARG A 145 18.15 0.67 -4.43
N VAL A 146 16.88 0.29 -4.22
CA VAL A 146 16.31 -0.98 -4.70
C VAL A 146 15.16 -0.71 -5.65
N HIS A 147 15.15 -1.43 -6.76
CA HIS A 147 14.14 -1.36 -7.80
C HIS A 147 13.17 -2.53 -7.70
N LEU A 148 11.87 -2.22 -7.55
CA LEU A 148 10.80 -3.21 -7.55
C LEU A 148 10.11 -3.24 -8.91
N PHE A 149 10.11 -4.42 -9.54
CA PHE A 149 9.39 -4.73 -10.77
C PHE A 149 8.26 -5.69 -10.46
N THR A 150 7.04 -5.39 -10.91
CA THR A 150 5.87 -6.24 -10.62
C THR A 150 5.04 -6.44 -11.87
N ASP A 151 4.52 -7.64 -12.09
CA ASP A 151 3.53 -7.90 -13.11
C ASP A 151 2.41 -8.81 -12.58
N GLY A 152 1.20 -8.59 -13.09
CA GLY A 152 0.02 -9.36 -12.76
C GLY A 152 -0.51 -10.04 -14.02
N ALA A 153 -0.75 -11.35 -13.93
CA ALA A 153 -1.32 -12.15 -15.02
C ALA A 153 -2.72 -12.64 -14.64
N VAL A 154 -3.61 -12.76 -15.63
CA VAL A 154 -4.95 -13.33 -15.47
C VAL A 154 -5.23 -14.28 -16.62
N ALA A 155 -5.56 -15.52 -16.30
CA ALA A 155 -5.93 -16.56 -17.24
C ALA A 155 -7.30 -16.26 -17.85
N ARG A 156 -7.42 -16.32 -19.18
CA ARG A 156 -8.64 -15.91 -19.93
C ARG A 156 -9.80 -16.91 -19.80
N ASP A 157 -9.47 -18.16 -19.53
CA ASP A 157 -10.37 -19.31 -19.48
C ASP A 157 -10.97 -19.56 -18.09
N SER A 158 -10.23 -19.21 -17.04
CA SER A 158 -10.56 -19.51 -15.64
C SER A 158 -10.69 -18.28 -14.76
N GLU A 159 -10.44 -17.08 -15.30
CA GLU A 159 -10.36 -15.79 -14.58
C GLU A 159 -9.38 -15.77 -13.40
N LYS A 160 -8.52 -16.79 -13.29
CA LYS A 160 -7.56 -16.92 -12.22
C LYS A 160 -6.39 -15.98 -12.42
N ALA A 161 -6.11 -15.20 -11.41
CA ALA A 161 -5.04 -14.22 -11.36
C ALA A 161 -3.84 -14.74 -10.57
N SER A 162 -2.67 -14.37 -11.04
CA SER A 162 -1.42 -14.49 -10.31
C SER A 162 -0.66 -13.18 -10.39
N VAL A 163 0.25 -13.01 -9.45
CA VAL A 163 1.14 -11.86 -9.42
C VAL A 163 2.55 -12.32 -9.17
N GLY A 164 3.51 -11.59 -9.71
CA GLY A 164 4.89 -11.76 -9.36
C GLY A 164 5.68 -10.48 -9.48
N GLY A 165 6.89 -10.50 -8.97
CA GLY A 165 7.80 -9.38 -9.08
C GLY A 165 9.21 -9.75 -8.74
N VAL A 166 10.11 -8.87 -9.14
CA VAL A 166 11.55 -9.01 -8.97
C VAL A 166 12.09 -7.75 -8.32
N LEU A 167 13.02 -7.94 -7.41
CA LEU A 167 13.78 -6.90 -6.74
C LEU A 167 15.20 -6.89 -7.30
N ARG A 168 15.68 -5.70 -7.65
CA ARG A 168 17.04 -5.50 -8.17
C ARG A 168 17.74 -4.37 -7.45
N ASP A 169 19.05 -4.46 -7.33
CA ASP A 169 19.86 -3.37 -6.79
C ASP A 169 19.99 -2.22 -7.81
N GLN A 170 20.64 -1.13 -7.39
CA GLN A 170 20.91 0.05 -8.21
C GLN A 170 21.75 -0.23 -9.47
N PHE A 171 22.48 -1.35 -9.52
CA PHE A 171 23.27 -1.77 -10.68
C PHE A 171 22.50 -2.73 -11.59
N GLY A 172 21.25 -3.06 -11.24
CA GLY A 172 20.39 -3.97 -11.99
C GLY A 172 20.64 -5.45 -11.70
N ASN A 173 21.45 -5.78 -10.69
CA ASN A 173 21.66 -7.15 -10.26
C ASN A 173 20.42 -7.68 -9.55
N TRP A 174 20.18 -8.97 -9.70
CA TRP A 174 19.03 -9.63 -9.10
C TRP A 174 19.24 -9.80 -7.59
N ILE A 175 18.27 -9.36 -6.80
CA ILE A 175 18.27 -9.56 -5.34
C ILE A 175 17.34 -10.73 -4.99
N LEU A 176 16.12 -10.71 -5.53
CA LEU A 176 15.04 -11.58 -5.05
C LEU A 176 13.82 -11.54 -6.00
N GLU A 177 13.04 -12.62 -6.04
CA GLU A 177 11.74 -12.66 -6.73
C GLU A 177 10.62 -13.19 -5.84
N PHE A 178 9.39 -12.82 -6.16
CA PHE A 178 8.20 -13.37 -5.55
C PHE A 178 7.15 -13.69 -6.60
N ASN A 179 6.31 -14.67 -6.28
CA ASN A 179 5.07 -14.92 -6.97
C ASN A 179 3.97 -15.29 -5.97
N ARG A 180 2.72 -15.07 -6.36
CA ARG A 180 1.55 -15.41 -5.55
C ARG A 180 0.36 -15.68 -6.45
N PHE A 181 -0.32 -16.78 -6.19
CA PHE A 181 -1.64 -17.04 -6.75
C PHE A 181 -2.70 -16.23 -5.99
N LEU A 182 -3.50 -15.45 -6.70
CA LEU A 182 -4.51 -14.57 -6.11
C LEU A 182 -5.91 -15.18 -6.17
N GLY A 183 -6.23 -16.03 -7.15
CA GLY A 183 -7.60 -16.50 -7.40
C GLY A 183 -8.34 -15.57 -8.39
N SER A 184 -9.66 -15.47 -8.36
CA SER A 184 -10.40 -14.65 -9.33
C SER A 184 -10.25 -13.15 -9.06
N TYR A 185 -9.39 -12.49 -9.84
CA TYR A 185 -9.12 -11.04 -9.76
C TYR A 185 -8.89 -10.46 -11.16
N THR A 186 -9.13 -9.17 -11.33
CA THR A 186 -8.84 -8.44 -12.58
C THR A 186 -7.33 -8.24 -12.76
N ARG A 187 -6.88 -8.02 -14.01
CA ARG A 187 -5.46 -7.73 -14.32
C ARG A 187 -4.92 -6.52 -13.56
N PHE A 188 -5.79 -5.55 -13.28
CA PHE A 188 -5.41 -4.36 -12.53
C PHE A 188 -5.23 -4.65 -11.03
N GLU A 189 -6.11 -5.47 -10.45
CA GLU A 189 -5.96 -5.91 -9.05
C GLU A 189 -4.73 -6.78 -8.87
N ALA A 190 -4.44 -7.68 -9.81
CA ALA A 190 -3.22 -8.46 -9.80
C ALA A 190 -1.97 -7.56 -9.76
N LYS A 191 -1.94 -6.46 -10.52
CA LYS A 191 -0.83 -5.49 -10.49
C LYS A 191 -0.72 -4.75 -9.15
N LEU A 192 -1.83 -4.32 -8.57
CA LEU A 192 -1.82 -3.66 -7.25
C LEU A 192 -1.36 -4.59 -6.13
N TRP A 193 -1.80 -5.85 -6.15
CA TRP A 193 -1.31 -6.88 -5.25
C TRP A 193 0.20 -7.09 -5.40
N GLY A 194 0.74 -6.93 -6.60
CA GLY A 194 2.17 -7.11 -6.85
C GLY A 194 3.00 -6.00 -6.24
N ILE A 195 2.54 -4.77 -6.39
CA ILE A 195 3.16 -3.62 -5.75
C ILE A 195 3.13 -3.80 -4.24
N LEU A 196 1.99 -4.18 -3.67
CA LEU A 196 1.85 -4.39 -2.23
C LEU A 196 2.73 -5.53 -1.73
N ASP A 197 2.68 -6.71 -2.37
CA ASP A 197 3.45 -7.88 -1.97
C ASP A 197 4.95 -7.59 -2.11
N GLY A 198 5.37 -6.91 -3.18
CA GLY A 198 6.75 -6.48 -3.38
C GLY A 198 7.20 -5.43 -2.35
N MET A 199 6.36 -4.49 -1.97
CA MET A 199 6.65 -3.51 -0.91
C MET A 199 6.71 -4.15 0.48
N LEU A 200 5.80 -5.08 0.80
CA LEU A 200 5.83 -5.84 2.04
C LEU A 200 7.08 -6.73 2.13
N LEU A 201 7.48 -7.31 1.01
CA LEU A 201 8.66 -8.15 0.92
C LEU A 201 9.96 -7.35 1.12
N LEU A 202 10.06 -6.16 0.51
CA LEU A 202 11.15 -5.21 0.76
C LEU A 202 11.30 -4.88 2.24
N LEU A 203 10.19 -4.64 2.92
CA LEU A 203 10.17 -4.36 4.36
C LEU A 203 10.60 -5.58 5.18
N SER A 204 10.17 -6.79 4.79
CA SER A 204 10.57 -8.03 5.47
C SER A 204 12.07 -8.29 5.39
N LYS A 205 12.74 -7.77 4.35
CA LYS A 205 14.17 -7.90 4.11
C LYS A 205 15.00 -6.74 4.66
N GLY A 206 14.38 -5.79 5.35
CA GLY A 206 15.09 -4.70 6.03
C GLY A 206 15.49 -3.53 5.14
N PHE A 207 15.04 -3.47 3.89
CA PHE A 207 15.29 -2.33 3.00
C PHE A 207 14.48 -1.11 3.48
N LYS A 208 15.18 -0.07 3.97
CA LYS A 208 14.57 1.07 4.68
C LYS A 208 14.49 2.36 3.84
N ARG A 209 15.25 2.48 2.75
CA ARG A 209 15.39 3.71 1.94
C ARG A 209 15.49 3.42 0.43
N GLY A 210 15.13 4.40 -0.40
CA GLY A 210 15.43 4.40 -1.84
C GLY A 210 14.69 3.36 -2.68
N ILE A 211 13.40 3.12 -2.44
CA ILE A 211 12.62 2.19 -3.26
C ILE A 211 12.09 2.93 -4.49
N THR A 212 12.65 2.65 -5.66
CA THR A 212 12.08 3.15 -6.92
C THR A 212 11.26 2.04 -7.56
N VAL A 213 9.93 2.13 -7.47
CA VAL A 213 9.00 1.22 -8.16
C VAL A 213 9.04 1.55 -9.66
N LEU A 214 9.94 0.92 -10.40
CA LEU A 214 10.15 1.24 -11.80
C LEU A 214 9.41 0.30 -12.75
N ARG A 215 8.72 0.94 -13.69
CA ARG A 215 8.23 0.45 -14.99
C ARG A 215 6.99 -0.45 -15.01
N ARG A 216 5.89 0.12 -14.51
CA ARG A 216 4.59 0.16 -15.23
C ARG A 216 3.55 1.07 -14.57
N VAL A 217 3.75 1.40 -13.29
CA VAL A 217 2.97 2.42 -12.57
C VAL A 217 3.31 3.82 -13.05
N GLN A 218 4.59 4.10 -13.31
CA GLN A 218 5.05 5.40 -13.80
C GLN A 218 4.43 5.79 -15.15
N ARG A 219 4.22 4.86 -16.10
CA ARG A 219 3.48 5.16 -17.35
C ARG A 219 1.97 5.32 -17.15
N LEU A 220 1.40 4.76 -16.08
CA LEU A 220 0.01 5.04 -15.66
C LEU A 220 -0.07 6.43 -15.02
N LEU A 221 0.89 6.80 -14.15
CA LEU A 221 0.97 8.13 -13.49
C LEU A 221 1.37 9.27 -14.46
N GLU A 222 2.24 9.01 -15.44
CA GLU A 222 2.68 9.99 -16.45
C GLU A 222 1.63 10.19 -17.55
N SER A 223 0.80 9.17 -17.85
CA SER A 223 -0.42 9.37 -18.66
C SER A 223 -1.59 9.98 -17.86
N GLU A 224 -1.37 10.23 -16.56
CA GLU A 224 -2.28 10.87 -15.60
C GLU A 224 -1.81 12.30 -15.20
N GLY A 225 -0.82 12.88 -15.89
CA GLY A 225 -0.45 14.31 -15.74
C GLY A 225 0.23 14.68 -14.41
N ALA A 226 0.65 13.71 -13.60
CA ALA A 226 1.41 13.95 -12.38
C ALA A 226 2.92 14.00 -12.68
N VAL A 227 3.55 15.16 -12.47
CA VAL A 227 5.01 15.26 -12.39
C VAL A 227 5.42 14.68 -11.04
N VAL A 228 6.07 13.52 -11.06
CA VAL A 228 6.67 12.91 -9.87
C VAL A 228 8.17 13.09 -9.98
N ASP A 229 8.67 14.19 -9.42
CA ASP A 229 10.08 14.25 -9.06
C ASP A 229 10.33 13.26 -7.91
N SER A 230 11.50 12.62 -7.96
CA SER A 230 11.93 11.56 -7.05
C SER A 230 11.56 11.83 -5.59
N VAL A 231 10.63 11.05 -5.06
CA VAL A 231 10.30 11.07 -3.64
C VAL A 231 11.45 10.39 -2.89
N CYS A 232 12.05 11.14 -1.96
CA CYS A 232 13.24 10.86 -1.14
C CYS A 232 14.59 11.19 -1.81
N SER A 233 15.04 12.44 -1.59
CA SER A 233 16.45 12.75 -1.41
C SER A 233 16.87 12.44 0.04
#